data_AF-A0A182B2C7-F1
#
_entry.id   AF-A0A182B2C7-F1
#
_cell.length_a   1.000
_cell.length_b   1.000
_cell.length_c   1.000
_cell.angle_alpha   90.00
_cell.angle_beta   90.00
_cell.angle_gamma   90.00
#
_symmetry.space_group_name_H-M   'P 1'
#
loop_
_entity.id
_entity.type
_entity.pdbx_description
1 polymer ?
#
loop_
_entity_poly.entity_id
_entity_poly.type
_entity_poly.pdbx_seq_one_letter_code
_entity_poly.pdbx_strand_id
1 'polypeptide(L)' 'WRMQGEDWTGREYDAEEGLSMITIVGLKPETFYEVKMSAINGKGEGESSPPQNFKTEPVRYAFTSGIPFHYSNV' A
#
# COMPACT_ATOMS: atom_id res chain seq x y z
N TRP A 1 -5.01 -6.44 -1.20
CA TRP A 1 -4.09 -6.11 -2.30
C TRP A 1 -3.26 -7.33 -2.65
N ARG A 2 -2.68 -7.38 -3.85
CA ARG A 2 -1.72 -8.42 -4.26
C ARG A 2 -0.72 -7.87 -5.27
N MET A 3 0.44 -8.50 -5.36
CA MET A 3 1.28 -8.33 -6.55
C MET A 3 0.58 -9.03 -7.73
N GLN A 4 0.75 -8.52 -8.95
CA GLN A 4 0.06 -9.09 -10.11
C GLN A 4 0.40 -10.57 -10.29
N GLY A 5 -0.63 -11.43 -10.29
CA GLY A 5 -0.47 -12.89 -10.43
C GLY A 5 -0.28 -13.66 -9.12
N GLU A 6 -0.15 -12.98 -7.98
CA GLU A 6 -0.01 -13.61 -6.66
C GLU A 6 -1.37 -13.78 -5.95
N ASP A 7 -1.35 -14.41 -4.77
CA ASP A 7 -2.51 -14.51 -3.89
C ASP A 7 -2.88 -13.18 -3.23
N TRP A 8 -4.16 -13.04 -2.89
CA TRP A 8 -4.68 -11.86 -2.21
C TRP A 8 -4.23 -11.77 -0.75
N THR A 9 -3.70 -10.61 -0.37
CA THR A 9 -3.46 -10.23 1.03
C THR A 9 -4.52 -9.20 1.48
N GLY A 10 -5.00 -9.30 2.72
CA GLY A 10 -6.04 -8.43 3.26
C GLY A 10 -5.78 -8.00 4.71
N ARG A 11 -6.47 -6.93 5.12
CA ARG A 11 -6.58 -6.46 6.51
C ARG A 11 -7.96 -5.82 6.68
N GLU A 12 -8.59 -6.10 7.80
CA GLU A 12 -9.86 -5.46 8.21
C GLU A 12 -9.58 -4.15 8.94
N TYR A 13 -10.47 -3.18 8.75
CA TYR A 13 -10.42 -1.87 9.40
C TYR A 13 -11.81 -1.53 9.91
N ASP A 14 -11.88 -0.97 11.12
CA ASP A 14 -13.13 -0.49 11.67
C ASP A 14 -13.60 0.76 10.92
N ALA A 15 -14.90 0.81 10.61
CA ALA A 15 -15.51 1.97 9.98
C ALA A 15 -15.84 3.01 11.07
N GLU A 16 -14.96 4.00 11.25
CA GLU A 16 -15.25 5.15 12.10
C GLU A 16 -15.97 6.25 11.32
N GLU A 17 -16.83 7.02 11.99
CA GLU A 17 -17.57 8.12 11.36
C GLU A 17 -16.61 9.17 10.80
N GLY A 18 -16.74 9.47 9.50
CA GLY A 18 -15.90 10.44 8.79
C GLY A 18 -14.61 9.88 8.19
N LEU A 19 -14.25 8.61 8.45
CA LEU A 19 -13.14 7.95 7.74
C LEU A 19 -13.58 7.50 6.35
N SER A 20 -12.89 8.00 5.32
CA SER A 20 -13.12 7.66 3.92
C SER A 20 -11.87 7.11 3.22
N MET A 21 -10.75 6.97 3.95
CA MET A 21 -9.46 6.60 3.39
C MET A 21 -8.74 5.58 4.27
N ILE A 22 -8.11 4.61 3.63
CA ILE A 22 -7.22 3.62 4.24
C ILE A 22 -5.84 3.76 3.59
N THR A 23 -4.78 3.65 4.39
CA THR A 23 -3.40 3.64 3.91
C THR A 23 -2.81 2.24 3.99
N ILE A 24 -2.35 1.71 2.85
CA ILE A 24 -1.62 0.43 2.78
C ILE A 24 -0.13 0.73 2.88
N VAL A 25 0.55 0.14 3.87
CA VAL A 25 1.98 0.34 4.13
C VAL A 25 2.79 -0.92 3.84
N GLY A 26 4.12 -0.78 3.71
CA GLY A 26 5.03 -1.92 3.56
C GLY A 26 5.01 -2.57 2.16
N LEU A 27 4.53 -1.86 1.14
CA LEU A 27 4.59 -2.33 -0.24
C LEU A 27 6.03 -2.31 -0.77
N LYS A 28 6.35 -3.26 -1.66
CA LYS A 28 7.65 -3.29 -2.33
C LYS A 28 7.77 -2.09 -3.28
N PRO A 29 8.92 -1.42 -3.37
CA PRO A 29 9.18 -0.39 -4.37
C PRO A 29 9.08 -0.93 -5.80
N GLU A 30 8.79 -0.04 -6.75
CA GLU A 30 8.75 -0.33 -8.19
C GLU A 30 7.92 -1.56 -8.61
N THR A 31 6.86 -1.87 -7.86
CA THR A 31 6.10 -3.11 -8.01
C THR A 31 4.66 -2.81 -8.42
N PHE A 32 4.12 -3.58 -9.37
CA PHE A 32 2.71 -3.49 -9.77
C PHE A 32 1.83 -4.26 -8.80
N TYR A 33 0.76 -3.60 -8.34
CA TYR A 33 -0.21 -4.14 -7.41
C TYR A 33 -1.64 -4.01 -7.95
N GLU A 34 -2.47 -4.96 -7.55
CA GLU A 34 -3.93 -4.88 -7.63
C GLU A 34 -4.52 -4.63 -6.23
N VAL A 35 -5.52 -3.74 -6.12
CA VAL A 35 -6.26 -3.45 -4.89
C VAL A 35 -7.76 -3.53 -5.12
N LYS A 36 -8.46 -4.12 -4.16
CA LYS A 36 -9.93 -4.14 -4.06
C LYS A 36 -10.32 -4.06 -2.59
N MET A 37 -11.55 -3.67 -2.31
CA MET A 37 -12.10 -3.57 -0.95
C MET A 37 -13.51 -4.15 -0.89
N SER A 38 -13.90 -4.71 0.26
CA SER A 38 -15.26 -5.18 0.53
C SER A 38 -15.75 -4.50 1.81
N ALA A 39 -17.07 -4.34 1.94
CA ALA A 39 -17.69 -3.90 3.20
C ALA A 39 -18.05 -5.12 4.05
N ILE A 40 -17.83 -5.04 5.37
CA ILE A 40 -18.18 -6.10 6.33
C ILE A 40 -19.29 -5.56 7.24
N ASN A 41 -20.34 -6.35 7.45
CA ASN A 41 -21.39 -6.05 8.42
C ASN A 41 -21.68 -7.28 9.30
N GLY A 42 -22.71 -7.21 10.15
CA GLY A 42 -23.07 -8.31 11.06
C GLY A 42 -23.47 -9.64 10.40
N LYS A 43 -23.61 -9.70 9.07
CA LYS A 43 -23.85 -10.92 8.29
C LYS A 43 -22.60 -11.47 7.60
N GLY A 44 -21.48 -10.74 7.65
CA GLY A 44 -20.22 -11.11 7.01
C GLY A 44 -19.74 -10.11 5.96
N GLU A 45 -18.77 -10.55 5.17
CA GLU A 45 -18.20 -9.80 4.04
C GLU A 45 -19.19 -9.73 2.87
N GLY A 46 -19.40 -8.53 2.34
CA GLY A 46 -20.14 -8.30 1.10
C GLY A 46 -19.25 -8.43 -0.15
N GLU A 47 -19.83 -8.13 -1.31
CA GLU A 47 -19.09 -8.13 -2.58
C GLU A 47 -17.93 -7.13 -2.58
N SER A 48 -16.82 -7.53 -3.22
CA SER A 48 -15.68 -6.63 -3.42
C SER A 48 -15.93 -5.62 -4.53
N SER A 49 -15.28 -4.45 -4.44
CA SER A 49 -15.09 -3.56 -5.58
C SER A 49 -14.35 -4.26 -6.73
N PRO A 50 -14.45 -3.76 -7.97
CA PRO A 50 -13.54 -4.16 -9.04
C PRO A 50 -12.07 -3.91 -8.63
N PRO A 51 -11.11 -4.78 -9.02
CA PRO A 51 -9.70 -4.53 -8.80
C PRO A 51 -9.20 -3.30 -9.55
N GLN A 52 -8.41 -2.46 -8.88
CA GLN A 52 -7.68 -1.35 -9.47
C GLN A 52 -6.17 -1.65 -9.48
N ASN A 53 -5.49 -1.23 -10.56
CA ASN A 53 -4.06 -1.45 -10.74
C ASN A 53 -3.28 -0.16 -10.43
N PHE A 54 -2.13 -0.29 -9.77
CA PHE A 54 -1.19 0.81 -9.56
C PHE A 54 0.25 0.29 -9.49
N LYS A 55 1.23 1.18 -9.67
CA LYS A 55 2.65 0.91 -9.46
C LYS A 55 3.18 1.74 -8.29
N THR A 56 3.95 1.14 -7.39
CA THR A 56 4.67 1.88 -6.35
C THR A 56 5.89 2.61 -6.93
N GLU A 57 6.23 3.74 -6.31
CA GLU A 57 7.40 4.53 -6.65
C GLU A 57 8.72 3.82 -6.25
N PRO A 58 9.86 4.17 -6.88
CA PRO A 58 11.18 3.74 -6.42
C PRO A 58 11.57 4.36 -5.08
N VAL A 59 12.51 3.72 -4.38
CA VAL A 59 13.17 4.33 -3.21
C VAL A 59 14.12 5.42 -3.72
N ARG A 60 13.92 6.67 -3.28
CA ARG A 60 14.65 7.83 -3.81
C ARG A 60 16.10 7.98 -3.32
N TYR A 61 16.59 7.08 -2.46
CA TYR A 61 17.97 7.13 -1.95
C TYR A 61 18.58 5.72 -1.90
N ALA A 62 19.37 5.36 -2.90
CA ALA A 62 20.40 4.35 -2.71
C ALA A 62 21.53 5.03 -1.93
N PHE A 63 21.81 4.58 -0.71
CA PHE A 63 23.08 4.89 -0.07
C PHE A 63 24.16 4.28 -0.98
N THR A 64 24.73 5.06 -1.89
CA THR A 64 25.97 4.66 -2.54
C THR A 64 27.01 4.70 -1.42
N SER A 65 27.41 3.52 -0.97
CA SER A 65 28.52 3.35 -0.03
C SER A 65 29.77 4.00 -0.62
N GLY A 66 30.01 5.27 -0.29
CA GLY A 66 31.18 5.99 -0.81
C GLY A 66 31.22 7.50 -0.63
N ILE A 67 30.10 8.21 -0.40
CA ILE A 67 30.14 9.66 -0.19
C ILE A 67 29.76 9.98 1.26
N PRO A 68 30.71 10.38 2.13
CA PRO A 68 30.33 10.95 3.42
C PRO A 68 29.67 12.31 3.15
N PHE A 69 28.40 12.44 3.54
CA PHE A 69 27.76 13.74 3.63
C PHE A 69 28.51 14.55 4.70
N HIS A 70 29.37 15.47 4.29
CA HIS A 70 29.78 16.56 5.17
C HIS A 70 28.56 17.46 5.34
N TYR A 71 27.90 17.38 6.49
CA TYR A 71 26.96 18.40 6.92
C TYR A 71 27.74 19.70 7.14
N SER A 72 27.75 20.58 6.15
CA SER A 72 28.01 22.00 6.41
C SER A 72 26.72 22.58 7.00
N ASN A 73 26.74 22.85 8.31
CA ASN A 73 25.77 23.74 8.92
C ASN A 73 25.96 25.14 8.33
N VAL A 74 25.06 25.53 7.43
CA VAL A 74 24.66 26.92 7.23
C VAL A 74 23.23 27.08 7.67
#